data_AF-W2TTB2-F1
#
_entry.id   AF-W2TTB2-F1
#
_cell.length_a   1.000
_cell.length_b   1.000
_cell.length_c   1.000
_cell.angle_alpha   90.00
_cell.angle_beta   90.00
_cell.angle_gamma   90.00
#
_symmetry.space_group_name_H-M   'P 1'
#
loop_
_entity.id
_entity.type
_entity.pdbx_description
1 polymer ?
#
loop_
_entity_poly.entity_id
_entity_poly.type
_entity_poly.pdbx_seq_one_letter_code
_entity_poly.pdbx_strand_id
1 'polypeptide(L)'
;MVQMPALQSLRQFRFCISPSLTMLPAKENVGKVEWDYGSKVPYLELTKVFSKIEEEKRRSKIIEVLADFYSKVIEYSPDDLLACVYLCVNQLGPAYEGSELGVADHTIIKAVAQATGRTVEKIKEELQRKGDLGIIAQQSRQSQTSLCKAFGFTPKAHTVQSVFRDERCFQSMNKKVELIKGLIVACQGAETKFLVRSLEGKLRIGLAEQSVLVALANAFTACHVKDRGLELTSPLLEDLKNKHVLLLKTTYW
;
A
#
# COMPACT_ATOMS: atom_id res chain seq x y z
N MET A 1 11.65 31.93 8.85
CA MET A 1 12.17 31.14 9.98
C MET A 1 11.03 30.81 10.92
N VAL A 2 10.40 29.65 10.74
CA VAL A 2 9.51 29.05 11.76
C VAL A 2 9.84 27.57 11.76
N GLN A 3 10.53 27.12 12.80
CA GLN A 3 10.89 25.72 13.03
C GLN A 3 9.62 24.91 13.29
N MET A 4 9.40 23.86 12.50
CA MET A 4 8.35 22.85 12.72
C MET A 4 8.75 21.91 13.86
N PRO A 5 8.07 21.91 15.02
CA PRO A 5 8.38 21.01 16.14
C PRO A 5 7.84 19.58 15.94
N ALA A 6 6.94 19.37 14.97
CA ALA A 6 6.21 18.11 14.80
C ALA A 6 7.05 16.95 14.23
N LEU A 7 8.15 17.25 13.51
CA LEU A 7 9.06 16.23 12.99
C LEU A 7 10.10 15.75 14.02
N GLN A 8 10.26 16.48 15.12
CA GLN A 8 11.14 16.09 16.23
C GLN A 8 10.45 15.11 17.20
N SER A 9 9.13 15.17 17.36
CA SER A 9 8.38 14.25 18.24
C SER A 9 8.33 12.82 17.69
N LEU A 10 8.28 12.63 16.37
CA LEU A 10 8.39 11.32 15.72
C LEU A 10 9.82 10.76 15.75
N ARG A 11 10.85 11.62 15.84
CA ARG A 11 12.25 11.20 16.01
C ARG A 11 12.59 10.85 17.45
N GLN A 12 11.95 11.46 18.45
CA GLN A 12 12.15 11.13 19.86
C GLN A 12 11.57 9.78 20.27
N PHE A 13 10.63 9.21 19.49
CA PHE A 13 10.19 7.81 19.68
C PHE A 13 11.23 6.78 19.21
N ARG A 14 12.28 7.20 18.51
CA ARG A 14 13.31 6.32 17.92
C ARG A 14 14.57 6.11 18.78
N PHE A 15 14.62 6.62 20.02
CA PHE A 15 15.79 6.57 20.89
C PHE A 15 15.54 5.83 22.21
N CYS A 16 15.16 4.54 22.13
CA CYS A 16 15.22 3.60 23.25
C CYS A 16 15.50 2.16 22.76
N ILE A 17 16.30 2.00 21.70
CA ILE A 17 16.76 0.66 21.27
C ILE A 17 18.25 0.56 21.61
N SER A 18 18.55 -0.19 22.66
CA SER A 18 19.90 -0.61 23.02
C SER A 18 20.47 -1.52 21.92
N PRO A 19 21.75 -1.39 21.53
CA PRO A 19 22.31 -2.13 20.39
C PRO A 19 22.71 -3.59 20.70
N SER A 20 22.19 -4.19 21.77
CA SER A 20 22.58 -5.55 22.16
C SER A 20 21.40 -6.35 22.68
N LEU A 21 20.59 -6.87 21.76
CA LEU A 21 19.79 -8.06 22.03
C LEU A 21 19.72 -8.88 20.74
N THR A 22 20.46 -9.98 20.72
CA THR A 22 20.23 -11.10 19.80
C THR A 22 18.74 -11.45 19.85
N MET A 23 18.01 -11.11 18.78
CA MET A 23 16.59 -11.36 18.64
C MET A 23 16.36 -12.87 18.55
N LEU A 24 15.93 -13.47 19.66
CA LEU A 24 15.33 -14.80 19.63
C LEU A 24 13.96 -14.69 18.92
N PRO A 25 13.58 -15.66 18.07
CA PRO A 25 12.31 -15.61 17.37
C PRO A 25 11.18 -15.79 18.38
N ALA A 26 10.41 -14.73 18.64
CA ALA A 26 9.16 -14.81 19.38
C ALA A 26 8.16 -15.62 18.53
N LYS A 27 7.82 -16.83 18.99
CA LYS A 27 6.82 -17.71 18.35
C LYS A 27 5.40 -17.15 18.54
N GLU A 28 4.71 -17.03 17.39
CA GLU A 28 3.26 -17.09 17.11
C GLU A 28 2.35 -16.06 17.81
N ASN A 29 1.90 -15.00 17.13
CA ASN A 29 0.75 -15.07 16.21
C ASN A 29 0.77 -13.95 15.14
N VAL A 30 1.93 -13.61 14.58
CA VAL A 30 1.96 -12.76 13.38
C VAL A 30 1.74 -13.69 12.19
N GLY A 31 0.57 -13.62 11.55
CA GLY A 31 0.27 -14.43 10.37
C GLY A 31 1.43 -14.37 9.38
N LYS A 32 1.83 -15.51 8.81
CA LYS A 32 3.02 -15.69 7.95
C LYS A 32 3.36 -14.43 7.14
N VAL A 33 4.56 -13.89 7.35
CA VAL A 33 5.13 -12.78 6.59
C VAL A 33 5.84 -13.39 5.39
N GLU A 34 5.53 -12.93 4.19
CA GLU A 34 6.06 -13.50 2.92
C GLU A 34 7.31 -12.73 2.42
N TRP A 35 7.92 -11.90 3.28
CA TRP A 35 9.16 -11.18 2.98
C TRP A 35 10.11 -11.17 4.18
N ASP A 36 11.39 -10.95 3.90
CA ASP A 36 12.46 -11.05 4.90
C ASP A 36 12.56 -9.81 5.79
N TYR A 37 13.08 -10.00 7.00
CA TYR A 37 13.35 -8.89 7.91
C TYR A 37 14.34 -7.89 7.28
N GLY A 38 14.01 -6.60 7.32
CA GLY A 38 14.80 -5.53 6.74
C GLY A 38 14.68 -5.41 5.21
N SER A 39 13.97 -6.32 4.54
CA SER A 39 13.69 -6.18 3.10
C SER A 39 12.59 -5.15 2.85
N LYS A 40 12.50 -4.67 1.61
CA LYS A 40 11.40 -3.80 1.18
C LYS A 40 10.10 -4.59 1.07
N VAL A 41 8.98 -3.95 1.40
CA VAL A 41 7.65 -4.58 1.35
C VAL A 41 7.29 -4.85 -0.12
N PRO A 42 7.02 -6.10 -0.52
CA PRO A 42 6.55 -6.41 -1.86
C PRO A 42 5.20 -5.75 -2.13
N TYR A 43 5.02 -5.12 -3.28
CA TYR A 43 3.75 -4.49 -3.65
C TYR A 43 2.61 -5.52 -3.75
N LEU A 44 2.95 -6.77 -4.11
CA LEU A 44 2.03 -7.90 -4.10
C LEU A 44 1.36 -8.11 -2.73
N GLU A 45 2.07 -7.91 -1.62
CA GLU A 45 1.50 -8.10 -0.28
C GLU A 45 0.48 -7.01 0.06
N LEU A 46 0.76 -5.76 -0.31
CA LEU A 46 -0.20 -4.66 -0.18
C LEU A 46 -1.44 -4.89 -1.06
N THR A 47 -1.26 -5.34 -2.29
CA THR A 47 -2.40 -5.59 -3.20
C THR A 47 -3.23 -6.81 -2.81
N LYS A 48 -2.66 -7.82 -2.15
CA LYS A 48 -3.43 -8.90 -1.50
C LYS A 48 -4.31 -8.35 -0.38
N VAL A 49 -3.82 -7.38 0.40
CA VAL A 49 -4.61 -6.69 1.43
C VAL A 49 -5.76 -5.91 0.77
N PHE A 50 -5.48 -5.19 -0.32
CA PHE A 50 -6.53 -4.49 -1.08
C PHE A 50 -7.61 -5.42 -1.60
N SER A 51 -7.27 -6.60 -2.14
CA SER A 51 -8.26 -7.59 -2.56
C SER A 51 -9.13 -8.06 -1.38
N LYS A 52 -8.54 -8.34 -0.22
CA LYS A 52 -9.29 -8.74 0.98
C LYS A 52 -10.23 -7.63 1.47
N ILE A 53 -9.80 -6.38 1.40
CA ILE A 53 -10.61 -5.21 1.78
C ILE A 53 -11.76 -5.02 0.80
N GLU A 54 -11.52 -5.15 -0.50
CA GLU A 54 -12.56 -5.02 -1.55
C GLU A 54 -13.69 -6.05 -1.38
N GLU A 55 -13.38 -7.25 -0.90
CA GLU A 55 -14.35 -8.34 -0.70
C GLU A 55 -15.13 -8.24 0.64
N GLU A 56 -14.61 -7.52 1.62
CA GLU A 56 -15.20 -7.45 2.97
C GLU A 56 -16.20 -6.29 3.10
N LYS A 57 -17.36 -6.58 3.72
CA LYS A 57 -18.43 -5.60 3.92
C LYS A 57 -18.36 -4.93 5.29
N ARG A 58 -17.76 -5.60 6.27
CA ARG A 58 -17.69 -5.13 7.66
C ARG A 58 -16.49 -4.22 7.86
N ARG A 59 -16.75 -2.95 8.15
CA ARG A 59 -15.71 -1.94 8.46
C ARG A 59 -14.74 -2.40 9.56
N SER A 60 -15.23 -3.07 10.62
CA SER A 60 -14.38 -3.58 11.69
C SER A 60 -13.35 -4.60 11.18
N LYS A 61 -13.77 -5.50 10.29
CA LYS A 61 -12.88 -6.51 9.72
C LYS A 61 -11.88 -5.91 8.73
N ILE A 62 -12.28 -4.88 7.97
CA ILE A 62 -11.36 -4.08 7.15
C ILE A 62 -10.25 -3.46 8.01
N ILE A 63 -10.61 -2.85 9.14
CA ILE A 63 -9.66 -2.25 10.09
C ILE A 63 -8.70 -3.31 10.64
N GLU A 64 -9.21 -4.48 11.02
CA GLU A 64 -8.40 -5.59 11.53
C GLU A 64 -7.38 -6.07 10.48
N VAL A 65 -7.83 -6.36 9.26
CA VAL A 65 -6.97 -6.81 8.14
C VAL A 65 -5.87 -5.79 7.84
N LEU A 66 -6.19 -4.50 7.87
CA LEU A 66 -5.22 -3.44 7.61
C LEU A 66 -4.26 -3.23 8.79
N ALA A 67 -4.74 -3.35 10.03
CA ALA A 67 -3.92 -3.24 11.24
C ALA A 67 -2.91 -4.40 11.32
N ASP A 68 -3.31 -5.61 10.95
CA ASP A 68 -2.43 -6.77 10.87
C ASP A 68 -1.31 -6.53 9.84
N PHE A 69 -1.66 -5.99 8.67
CA PHE A 69 -0.67 -5.63 7.66
C PHE A 69 0.31 -4.55 8.17
N TYR A 70 -0.19 -3.47 8.77
CA TYR A 70 0.68 -2.42 9.31
C TYR A 70 1.59 -2.92 10.43
N SER A 71 1.11 -3.83 11.28
CA SER A 71 1.93 -4.43 12.35
C SER A 71 3.12 -5.19 11.76
N LYS A 72 2.91 -5.97 10.69
CA LYS A 72 4.00 -6.64 9.95
C LYS A 72 4.98 -5.64 9.35
N VAL A 73 4.49 -4.55 8.77
CA VAL A 73 5.35 -3.52 8.17
C VAL A 73 6.17 -2.80 9.24
N ILE A 74 5.59 -2.46 10.39
CA ILE A 74 6.30 -1.83 11.51
C ILE A 74 7.44 -2.73 12.00
N GLU A 75 7.18 -4.04 12.13
CA GLU A 75 8.15 -4.99 12.63
C GLU A 75 9.26 -5.32 11.61
N TYR A 76 8.92 -5.57 10.34
CA TYR A 76 9.87 -6.07 9.34
C TYR A 76 10.49 -4.97 8.47
N SER A 77 9.77 -3.89 8.19
CA SER A 77 10.11 -2.90 7.16
C SER A 77 9.63 -1.48 7.52
N PRO A 78 10.01 -0.93 8.69
CA PRO A 78 9.40 0.30 9.22
C PRO A 78 9.56 1.52 8.30
N ASP A 79 10.63 1.58 7.51
CA ASP A 79 10.86 2.68 6.57
C ASP A 79 9.85 2.70 5.40
N ASP A 80 9.12 1.60 5.17
CA ASP A 80 8.11 1.48 4.11
C ASP A 80 6.70 1.81 4.59
N LEU A 81 6.49 1.97 5.90
CA LEU A 81 5.18 2.25 6.48
C LEU A 81 4.52 3.49 5.88
N LEU A 82 5.28 4.56 5.69
CA LEU A 82 4.77 5.81 5.13
C LEU A 82 4.24 5.62 3.70
N ALA A 83 5.00 4.91 2.86
CA ALA A 83 4.60 4.61 1.49
C ALA A 83 3.36 3.71 1.46
N CYS A 84 3.27 2.72 2.35
CA CYS A 84 2.10 1.87 2.51
C CYS A 84 0.85 2.70 2.84
N VAL A 85 0.93 3.60 3.84
CA VAL A 85 -0.19 4.45 4.25
C VAL A 85 -0.67 5.33 3.09
N TYR A 86 0.25 5.98 2.38
CA TYR A 86 -0.07 6.84 1.24
C TYR A 86 -0.73 6.08 0.09
N LEU A 87 -0.23 4.89 -0.25
CA LEU A 87 -0.86 4.04 -1.26
C LEU A 87 -2.25 3.55 -0.83
N CYS A 88 -2.49 3.27 0.47
CA CYS A 88 -3.82 2.91 0.98
C CYS A 88 -4.85 4.04 0.82
N VAL A 89 -4.44 5.30 1.00
CA VAL A 89 -5.32 6.47 0.79
C VAL A 89 -5.29 6.99 -0.64
N ASN A 90 -4.47 6.40 -1.50
CA ASN A 90 -4.24 6.83 -2.88
C ASN A 90 -3.79 8.30 -3.01
N GLN A 91 -2.90 8.73 -2.11
CA GLN A 91 -2.32 10.08 -2.11
C GLN A 91 -0.81 10.01 -2.30
N LEU A 92 -0.23 11.02 -2.94
CA LEU A 92 1.20 11.09 -3.24
C LEU A 92 2.00 11.92 -2.23
N GLY A 93 1.31 12.60 -1.32
CA GLY A 93 1.88 13.45 -0.30
C GLY A 93 0.78 14.16 0.48
N PRO A 94 1.17 15.03 1.43
CA PRO A 94 0.23 15.85 2.18
C PRO A 94 -0.64 16.74 1.28
N ALA A 95 -1.90 16.96 1.67
CA ALA A 95 -2.85 17.73 0.87
C ALA A 95 -2.38 19.16 0.55
N TYR A 96 -1.62 19.80 1.46
CA TYR A 96 -1.10 21.15 1.27
C TYR A 96 0.02 21.25 0.23
N GLU A 97 0.65 20.14 -0.16
CA GLU A 97 1.68 20.12 -1.22
C GLU A 97 1.07 20.09 -2.63
N GLY A 98 -0.25 19.87 -2.75
CA GLY A 98 -0.93 19.85 -4.06
C GLY A 98 -0.41 18.77 -5.02
N SER A 99 0.23 17.72 -4.50
CA SER A 99 0.81 16.65 -5.33
C SER A 99 -0.29 15.73 -5.89
N GLU A 100 -0.64 15.93 -7.15
CA GLU A 100 -1.53 15.05 -7.92
C GLU A 100 -0.74 14.03 -8.76
N LEU A 101 -1.37 12.98 -9.26
CA LEU A 101 -0.68 12.06 -10.19
C LEU A 101 -0.33 12.75 -11.52
N GLY A 102 -1.18 13.67 -11.99
CA GLY A 102 -1.01 14.36 -13.26
C GLY A 102 -0.99 13.42 -14.47
N VAL A 103 -1.73 12.31 -14.42
CA VAL A 103 -1.85 11.32 -15.50
C VAL A 103 -3.26 11.37 -16.07
N ALA A 104 -3.38 11.73 -17.35
CA ALA A 104 -4.67 11.73 -18.04
C ALA A 104 -5.13 10.30 -18.38
N ASP A 105 -6.43 10.02 -18.30
CA ASP A 105 -7.04 8.71 -18.61
C ASP A 105 -6.57 8.12 -19.94
N HIS A 106 -6.45 8.97 -20.97
CA HIS A 106 -5.96 8.55 -22.28
C HIS A 106 -4.52 7.99 -22.22
N THR A 107 -3.66 8.55 -21.36
CA THR A 107 -2.29 8.09 -21.12
C THR A 107 -2.29 6.71 -20.48
N ILE A 108 -3.17 6.47 -19.51
CA ILE A 108 -3.32 5.19 -18.81
C ILE A 108 -3.83 4.13 -19.79
N ILE A 109 -4.89 4.42 -20.55
CA ILE A 109 -5.44 3.51 -21.57
C ILE A 109 -4.37 3.15 -22.61
N LYS A 110 -3.61 4.13 -23.10
CA LYS A 110 -2.53 3.90 -24.07
C LYS A 110 -1.43 3.02 -23.48
N ALA A 111 -1.04 3.25 -22.22
CA ALA A 111 -0.04 2.42 -21.54
C ALA A 111 -0.53 0.98 -21.32
N VAL A 112 -1.79 0.79 -20.91
CA VAL A 112 -2.40 -0.54 -20.77
C VAL A 112 -2.46 -1.27 -22.10
N ALA A 113 -2.89 -0.58 -23.17
CA ALA A 113 -2.94 -1.14 -24.52
C ALA A 113 -1.55 -1.63 -24.97
N GLN A 114 -0.52 -0.79 -24.82
CA GLN A 114 0.86 -1.15 -25.16
C GLN A 114 1.43 -2.26 -24.26
N ALA A 115 1.17 -2.22 -22.95
CA ALA A 115 1.66 -3.22 -22.00
C ALA A 115 1.04 -4.60 -22.22
N THR A 116 -0.17 -4.66 -22.77
CA THR A 116 -0.94 -5.89 -22.97
C THR A 116 -0.99 -6.35 -24.43
N GLY A 117 -0.36 -5.60 -25.35
CA GLY A 117 -0.40 -5.89 -26.78
C GLY A 117 -1.80 -5.78 -27.41
N ARG A 118 -2.68 -4.95 -26.83
CA ARG A 118 -4.06 -4.73 -27.29
C ARG A 118 -4.18 -3.38 -28.00
N THR A 119 -5.23 -3.22 -28.81
CA THR A 119 -5.56 -1.92 -29.41
C THR A 119 -6.31 -1.03 -28.41
N VAL A 120 -6.14 0.29 -28.53
CA VAL A 120 -6.80 1.28 -27.65
C VAL A 120 -8.31 1.22 -27.80
N GLU A 121 -8.80 0.98 -29.01
CA GLU A 121 -10.21 0.87 -29.37
C GLU A 121 -10.88 -0.27 -28.61
N LYS A 122 -10.24 -1.44 -28.57
CA LYS A 122 -10.76 -2.62 -27.86
C LYS A 122 -10.76 -2.41 -26.35
N ILE A 123 -9.78 -1.68 -25.80
CA ILE A 123 -9.77 -1.33 -24.37
C ILE A 123 -10.94 -0.37 -24.05
N LYS A 124 -11.17 0.64 -24.89
CA LYS A 124 -12.29 1.58 -24.71
C LYS A 124 -13.66 0.89 -24.79
N GLU A 125 -13.84 -0.02 -25.73
CA GLU A 125 -15.06 -0.83 -25.86
C GLU A 125 -15.30 -1.67 -24.59
N GLU A 126 -14.29 -2.38 -24.09
CA GLU A 126 -14.42 -3.12 -22.84
C GLU A 126 -14.66 -2.22 -21.63
N LEU A 127 -14.06 -1.03 -21.62
CA LEU A 127 -14.24 -0.05 -20.55
C LEU A 127 -15.68 0.45 -20.50
N GLN A 128 -16.33 0.66 -21.65
CA GLN A 128 -17.75 0.99 -21.72
C GLN A 128 -18.62 -0.14 -21.14
N ARG A 129 -18.23 -1.40 -21.33
CA ARG A 129 -19.00 -2.56 -20.85
C ARG A 129 -18.77 -2.89 -19.37
N LYS A 130 -17.51 -2.83 -18.89
CA LYS A 130 -17.11 -3.27 -17.54
C LYS A 130 -16.99 -2.12 -16.55
N GLY A 131 -16.74 -0.89 -17.00
CA GLY A 131 -16.63 0.31 -16.16
C GLY A 131 -15.36 0.40 -15.30
N ASP A 132 -14.41 -0.52 -15.42
CA ASP A 132 -13.19 -0.57 -14.59
C ASP A 132 -11.97 -0.99 -15.42
N LEU A 133 -11.04 -0.05 -15.62
CA LEU A 133 -9.83 -0.29 -16.39
C LEU A 133 -8.86 -1.23 -15.68
N GLY A 134 -8.82 -1.21 -14.34
CA GLY A 134 -7.98 -2.08 -13.54
C GLY A 134 -8.32 -3.56 -13.74
N ILE A 135 -9.61 -3.90 -13.77
CA ILE A 135 -10.07 -5.27 -14.06
C ILE A 135 -9.68 -5.68 -15.49
N ILE A 136 -9.87 -4.79 -16.47
CA ILE A 136 -9.51 -5.04 -17.88
C ILE A 136 -8.01 -5.27 -18.01
N ALA A 137 -7.19 -4.44 -17.36
CA ALA A 137 -5.74 -4.54 -17.38
C ALA A 137 -5.25 -5.83 -16.70
N GLN A 138 -5.81 -6.19 -15.55
CA GLN A 138 -5.49 -7.44 -14.85
C GLN A 138 -5.78 -8.67 -15.72
N GLN A 139 -6.99 -8.76 -16.28
CA GLN A 139 -7.36 -9.90 -17.14
C GLN A 139 -6.46 -10.01 -18.37
N SER A 140 -6.15 -8.86 -18.99
CA SER A 140 -5.26 -8.82 -20.16
C SER A 140 -3.81 -9.21 -19.81
N ARG A 141 -3.31 -8.80 -18.64
CA ARG A 141 -1.95 -9.12 -18.18
C ARG A 141 -1.80 -10.58 -17.74
N GLN A 142 -2.83 -11.18 -17.16
CA GLN A 142 -2.82 -12.60 -16.77
C GLN A 142 -2.59 -13.50 -17.99
N SER A 143 -3.27 -13.25 -19.12
CA SER A 143 -3.07 -14.00 -20.36
C SER A 143 -1.62 -13.91 -20.87
N GLN A 144 -0.98 -12.75 -20.75
CA GLN A 144 0.41 -12.58 -21.18
C GLN A 144 1.44 -13.17 -20.20
N THR A 145 1.17 -13.11 -18.89
CA THR A 145 2.12 -13.61 -17.88
C THR A 145 2.35 -15.12 -18.02
N SER A 146 1.30 -15.88 -18.34
CA SER A 146 1.40 -17.31 -18.63
C SER A 146 2.34 -17.60 -19.81
N LEU A 147 2.30 -16.74 -20.84
CA LEU A 147 3.20 -16.83 -21.99
C LEU A 147 4.65 -16.48 -21.62
N CYS A 148 4.88 -15.36 -20.92
CA CYS A 148 6.23 -14.96 -20.48
C CYS A 148 6.92 -16.02 -19.61
N LYS A 149 6.18 -16.63 -18.66
CA LYS A 149 6.71 -17.70 -17.80
C LYS A 149 7.08 -18.95 -18.60
N ALA A 150 6.28 -19.31 -19.62
CA ALA A 150 6.62 -20.42 -20.51
C ALA A 150 7.94 -20.20 -21.28
N PHE A 151 8.32 -18.93 -21.51
CA PHE A 151 9.59 -18.55 -22.15
C PHE A 151 10.70 -18.16 -21.15
N GLY A 152 10.54 -18.46 -19.86
CA GLY A 152 11.58 -18.21 -18.85
C GLY A 152 11.77 -16.75 -18.43
N PHE A 153 10.89 -15.83 -18.85
CA PHE A 153 10.95 -14.43 -18.45
C PHE A 153 10.15 -14.16 -17.18
N THR A 154 10.84 -13.82 -16.10
CA THR A 154 10.21 -13.38 -14.84
C THR A 154 10.66 -11.95 -14.54
N PRO A 155 9.77 -10.95 -14.66
CA PRO A 155 10.13 -9.57 -14.36
C PRO A 155 10.39 -9.40 -12.86
N LYS A 156 11.26 -8.44 -12.53
CA LYS A 156 11.56 -8.07 -11.14
C LYS A 156 10.28 -7.62 -10.44
N ALA A 157 10.00 -8.21 -9.28
CA ALA A 157 8.82 -7.87 -8.48
C ALA A 157 8.87 -6.41 -7.99
N HIS A 158 7.70 -5.78 -7.92
CA HIS A 158 7.56 -4.43 -7.40
C HIS A 158 7.63 -4.39 -5.89
N THR A 159 8.16 -3.29 -5.38
CA THR A 159 8.11 -2.94 -3.95
C THR A 159 7.17 -1.77 -3.75
N VAL A 160 6.58 -1.64 -2.56
CA VAL A 160 5.75 -0.48 -2.20
C VAL A 160 6.52 0.82 -2.42
N GLN A 161 7.79 0.88 -2.00
CA GLN A 161 8.65 2.06 -2.20
C GLN A 161 8.88 2.39 -3.67
N SER A 162 9.10 1.39 -4.52
CA SER A 162 9.34 1.65 -5.94
C SER A 162 8.09 2.21 -6.61
N VAL A 163 6.91 1.61 -6.35
CA VAL A 163 5.64 2.09 -6.90
C VAL A 163 5.35 3.51 -6.40
N PHE A 164 5.45 3.74 -5.09
CA PHE A 164 5.19 5.05 -4.50
C PHE A 164 6.13 6.15 -5.02
N ARG A 165 7.42 5.83 -5.21
CA ARG A 165 8.38 6.77 -5.80
C ARG A 165 8.03 7.06 -7.26
N ASP A 166 7.75 6.04 -8.05
CA ASP A 166 7.52 6.20 -9.48
C ASP A 166 6.22 7.00 -9.74
N GLU A 167 5.17 6.77 -8.95
CA GLU A 167 3.92 7.56 -9.01
C GLU A 167 4.14 9.04 -8.69
N ARG A 168 4.96 9.36 -7.68
CA ARG A 168 5.32 10.75 -7.36
C ARG A 168 6.09 11.45 -8.48
N CYS A 169 6.88 10.71 -9.25
CA CYS A 169 7.69 11.28 -10.31
C CYS A 169 6.90 11.54 -11.62
N PHE A 170 5.71 10.98 -11.80
CA PHE A 170 4.97 11.08 -13.07
C PHE A 170 4.64 12.49 -13.50
N GLN A 171 4.42 13.44 -12.58
CA GLN A 171 4.16 14.82 -12.95
C GLN A 171 5.31 15.44 -13.78
N SER A 172 6.55 15.13 -13.40
CA SER A 172 7.76 15.72 -13.97
C SER A 172 8.28 15.04 -15.25
N MET A 173 7.65 13.93 -15.66
CA MET A 173 8.21 13.04 -16.68
C MET A 173 7.49 13.14 -18.02
N ASN A 174 8.25 13.34 -19.10
CA ASN A 174 7.71 13.42 -20.47
C ASN A 174 7.33 12.04 -21.06
N LYS A 175 7.85 10.94 -20.52
CA LYS A 175 7.65 9.56 -21.03
C LYS A 175 6.69 8.73 -20.16
N LYS A 176 5.59 9.34 -19.67
CA LYS A 176 4.64 8.68 -18.74
C LYS A 176 4.12 7.34 -19.24
N VAL A 177 3.79 7.26 -20.53
CA VAL A 177 3.27 6.00 -21.15
C VAL A 177 4.27 4.86 -20.99
N GLU A 178 5.56 5.08 -21.28
CA GLU A 178 6.59 4.05 -21.22
C GLU A 178 6.87 3.60 -19.78
N LEU A 179 6.84 4.53 -18.83
CA LEU A 179 7.04 4.23 -17.41
C LEU A 179 5.88 3.41 -16.84
N ILE A 180 4.64 3.85 -17.09
CA ILE A 180 3.43 3.11 -16.68
C ILE A 180 3.42 1.72 -17.33
N LYS A 181 3.78 1.63 -18.62
CA LYS A 181 3.95 0.35 -19.32
C LYS A 181 4.95 -0.54 -18.60
N GLY A 182 6.12 -0.01 -18.25
CA GLY A 182 7.16 -0.74 -17.51
C GLY A 182 6.66 -1.28 -16.18
N LEU A 183 5.90 -0.47 -15.42
CA LEU A 183 5.27 -0.92 -14.18
C LEU A 183 4.27 -2.06 -14.45
N ILE A 184 3.33 -1.89 -15.39
CA ILE A 184 2.30 -2.89 -15.70
C ILE A 184 2.91 -4.23 -16.17
N VAL A 185 3.98 -4.19 -16.96
CA VAL A 185 4.65 -5.41 -17.44
C VAL A 185 5.27 -6.20 -16.29
N ALA A 186 5.78 -5.53 -15.26
CA ALA A 186 6.35 -6.18 -14.08
C ALA A 186 5.33 -6.62 -13.02
N CYS A 187 4.08 -6.14 -13.10
CA CYS A 187 3.01 -6.55 -12.20
C CYS A 187 2.62 -8.03 -12.35
N GLN A 188 2.25 -8.63 -11.22
CA GLN A 188 1.78 -10.00 -11.08
C GLN A 188 0.42 -10.05 -10.38
N GLY A 189 -0.48 -10.90 -10.87
CA GLY A 189 -1.75 -11.18 -10.20
C GLY A 189 -2.62 -9.93 -10.03
N ALA A 190 -2.91 -9.55 -8.77
CA ALA A 190 -3.78 -8.42 -8.43
C ALA A 190 -3.07 -7.06 -8.51
N GLU A 191 -1.73 -7.03 -8.61
CA GLU A 191 -0.96 -5.78 -8.66
C GLU A 191 -1.43 -4.87 -9.79
N THR A 192 -1.65 -5.42 -10.99
CA THR A 192 -2.06 -4.66 -12.17
C THR A 192 -3.39 -3.94 -11.95
N LYS A 193 -4.35 -4.59 -11.27
CA LYS A 193 -5.67 -4.01 -11.01
C LYS A 193 -5.56 -2.76 -10.15
N PHE A 194 -4.86 -2.89 -9.02
CA PHE A 194 -4.76 -1.80 -8.05
C PHE A 194 -3.79 -0.71 -8.48
N LEU A 195 -2.72 -1.06 -9.20
CA LEU A 195 -1.86 -0.06 -9.83
C LEU A 195 -2.68 0.80 -10.79
N VAL A 196 -3.38 0.21 -11.76
CA VAL A 196 -4.16 0.99 -12.73
C VAL A 196 -5.24 1.82 -12.07
N ARG A 197 -5.96 1.28 -11.09
CA ARG A 197 -6.94 2.04 -10.30
C ARG A 197 -6.33 3.19 -9.50
N SER A 198 -5.13 2.99 -8.95
CA SER A 198 -4.37 4.04 -8.28
C SER A 198 -4.02 5.16 -9.26
N LEU A 199 -3.56 4.80 -10.47
CA LEU A 199 -3.25 5.75 -11.54
C LEU A 199 -4.47 6.56 -12.00
N GLU A 200 -5.67 5.94 -12.01
CA GLU A 200 -6.95 6.62 -12.29
C GLU A 200 -7.39 7.60 -11.18
N GLY A 201 -6.67 7.64 -10.06
CA GLY A 201 -7.04 8.41 -8.88
C GLY A 201 -8.16 7.77 -8.05
N LYS A 202 -8.59 6.55 -8.38
CA LYS A 202 -9.76 5.90 -7.77
C LYS A 202 -9.45 4.43 -7.45
N LEU A 203 -9.03 4.15 -6.22
CA LEU A 203 -8.66 2.79 -5.80
C LEU A 203 -9.85 1.81 -5.71
N ARG A 204 -11.07 2.32 -5.46
CA ARG A 204 -12.35 1.57 -5.46
C ARG A 204 -12.40 0.36 -4.50
N ILE A 205 -11.70 0.40 -3.38
CA ILE A 205 -11.69 -0.68 -2.37
C ILE A 205 -12.66 -0.47 -1.19
N GLY A 206 -13.37 0.67 -1.14
CA GLY A 206 -14.26 0.97 -0.01
C GLY A 206 -13.54 1.33 1.29
N LEU A 207 -12.25 1.64 1.23
CA LEU A 207 -11.44 2.05 2.37
C LEU A 207 -11.58 3.57 2.61
N ALA A 208 -12.09 3.93 3.79
CA ALA A 208 -12.14 5.32 4.23
C ALA A 208 -10.87 5.72 4.97
N GLU A 209 -10.44 6.98 4.83
CA GLU A 209 -9.27 7.55 5.51
C GLU A 209 -9.34 7.35 7.04
N GLN A 210 -10.51 7.55 7.64
CA GLN A 210 -10.72 7.30 9.07
C GLN A 210 -10.47 5.84 9.47
N SER A 211 -10.74 4.87 8.58
CA SER A 211 -10.42 3.46 8.84
C SER A 211 -8.92 3.20 8.74
N VAL A 212 -8.20 3.91 7.86
CA VAL A 212 -6.73 3.85 7.77
C VAL A 212 -6.09 4.34 9.07
N LEU A 213 -6.55 5.48 9.59
CA LEU A 213 -6.05 6.04 10.85
C LEU A 213 -6.30 5.09 12.04
N VAL A 214 -7.50 4.51 12.13
CA VAL A 214 -7.82 3.56 13.21
C VAL A 214 -6.95 2.29 13.09
N ALA A 215 -6.78 1.76 11.88
CA ALA A 215 -5.94 0.59 11.65
C ALA A 215 -4.47 0.85 12.03
N LEU A 216 -3.95 2.03 11.69
CA LEU A 216 -2.59 2.45 12.03
C LEU A 216 -2.40 2.57 13.55
N ALA A 217 -3.34 3.22 14.26
CA ALA A 217 -3.32 3.31 15.71
C ALA A 217 -3.39 1.93 16.38
N ASN A 218 -4.25 1.03 15.87
CA ASN A 218 -4.34 -0.35 16.35
C ASN A 218 -3.03 -1.11 16.16
N ALA A 219 -2.35 -0.94 15.02
CA ALA A 219 -1.06 -1.56 14.75
C ALA A 219 0.04 -1.07 15.70
N PHE A 220 0.13 0.24 15.94
CA PHE A 220 1.04 0.79 16.94
C PHE A 220 0.73 0.31 18.36
N THR A 221 -0.56 0.16 18.69
CA THR A 221 -0.98 -0.41 19.98
C THR A 221 -0.51 -1.85 20.12
N ALA A 222 -0.67 -2.67 19.09
CA ALA A 222 -0.21 -4.06 19.10
C ALA A 222 1.31 -4.15 19.27
N CYS A 223 2.07 -3.32 18.56
CA CYS A 223 3.53 -3.24 18.72
C CYS A 223 3.92 -2.81 20.14
N HIS A 224 3.26 -1.77 20.68
CA HIS A 224 3.52 -1.28 22.04
C HIS A 224 3.27 -2.33 23.12
N VAL A 225 2.19 -3.09 22.99
CA VAL A 225 1.84 -4.18 23.91
C VAL A 225 2.89 -5.29 23.85
N LYS A 226 3.31 -5.67 22.63
CA LYS A 226 4.35 -6.68 22.39
C LYS A 226 5.71 -6.26 22.96
N ASP A 227 6.15 -5.04 22.68
CA ASP A 227 7.46 -4.52 23.11
C ASP A 227 7.58 -4.43 24.64
N ARG A 228 6.47 -4.18 25.32
CA ARG A 228 6.40 -4.10 26.79
C ARG A 228 6.01 -5.40 27.47
N GLY A 229 5.71 -6.45 26.72
CA GLY A 229 5.24 -7.74 27.25
C GLY A 229 3.97 -7.61 28.10
N LEU A 230 3.07 -6.71 27.74
CA LEU A 230 1.85 -6.45 28.52
C LEU A 230 0.81 -7.54 28.24
N GLU A 231 0.34 -8.20 29.29
CA GLU A 231 -0.84 -9.07 29.21
C GLU A 231 -2.08 -8.26 29.59
N LEU A 232 -2.80 -7.76 28.59
CA LEU A 232 -4.00 -6.95 28.78
C LEU A 232 -5.26 -7.82 28.63
N THR A 233 -6.21 -7.63 29.54
CA THR A 233 -7.56 -8.16 29.37
C THR A 233 -8.25 -7.48 28.18
N SER A 234 -9.24 -8.16 27.58
CA SER A 234 -9.93 -7.63 26.39
C SER A 234 -10.52 -6.23 26.57
N PRO A 235 -11.10 -5.82 27.72
CA PRO A 235 -11.61 -4.46 27.89
C PRO A 235 -10.48 -3.43 27.96
N LEU A 236 -9.39 -3.74 28.67
CA LEU A 236 -8.26 -2.83 28.85
C LEU A 236 -7.49 -2.61 27.53
N LEU A 237 -7.41 -3.64 26.69
CA LEU A 237 -6.85 -3.53 25.35
C LEU A 237 -7.69 -2.61 24.46
N GLU A 238 -9.02 -2.69 24.55
CA GLU A 238 -9.92 -1.85 23.77
C GLU A 238 -9.85 -0.38 24.21
N ASP A 239 -9.78 -0.13 25.52
CA ASP A 239 -9.55 1.20 26.08
C ASP A 239 -8.22 1.81 25.59
N LEU A 240 -7.16 1.00 25.55
CA LEU A 240 -5.86 1.43 25.06
C LEU A 240 -5.90 1.77 23.56
N LYS A 241 -6.56 0.95 22.74
CA LYS A 241 -6.77 1.23 21.31
C LYS A 241 -7.53 2.54 21.13
N ASN A 242 -8.62 2.73 21.85
CA ASN A 242 -9.42 3.96 21.78
C ASN A 242 -8.59 5.19 22.14
N LYS A 243 -7.74 5.10 23.17
CA LYS A 243 -6.81 6.16 23.56
C LYS A 243 -5.80 6.48 22.47
N HIS A 244 -5.17 5.48 21.85
CA HIS A 244 -4.21 5.70 20.77
C HIS A 244 -4.85 6.22 19.49
N VAL A 245 -6.06 5.76 19.16
CA VAL A 245 -6.86 6.31 18.06
C VAL A 245 -7.15 7.79 18.29
N LEU A 246 -7.56 8.16 19.51
CA LEU A 246 -7.83 9.56 19.86
C LEU A 246 -6.57 10.41 19.74
N LEU A 247 -5.44 9.94 20.28
CA LEU A 247 -4.14 10.62 20.19
C LEU A 247 -3.74 10.87 18.73
N LEU A 248 -3.85 9.84 17.88
CA LEU A 248 -3.51 9.96 16.47
C LEU A 248 -4.42 10.97 15.77
N LYS A 249 -5.72 10.97 16.09
CA LYS A 249 -6.65 11.96 15.53
C LYS A 249 -6.27 13.36 15.97
N THR A 250 -6.15 13.64 17.26
CA THR A 250 -5.92 14.99 17.79
C THR A 250 -4.58 15.60 17.39
N THR A 251 -3.59 14.78 17.01
CA THR A 251 -2.28 15.27 16.59
C THR A 251 -2.28 15.84 15.16
N TYR A 252 -3.27 15.48 14.33
CA TYR A 252 -3.32 15.80 12.90
C TYR A 252 -4.55 16.65 12.48
N TRP A 253 -5.20 17.34 13.43
CA TRP A 253 -6.24 18.35 13.15
C TRP A 253 -5.73 19.77 13.36
#